data_AF-M6GKB8-F1
#
_entry.id   AF-M6GKB8-F1
#
_cell.length_a   1.000
_cell.length_b   1.000
_cell.length_c   1.000
_cell.angle_alpha   90.00
_cell.angle_beta   90.00
_cell.angle_gamma   90.00
#
_symmetry.space_group_name_H-M   'P 1'
#
loop_
_entity.id
_entity.type
_entity.pdbx_description
1 polymer ?
#
loop_
_entity_poly.entity_id
_entity_poly.type
_entity_poly.pdbx_seq_one_letter_code
_entity_poly.pdbx_strand_id
1 'polypeptide(L)'
;MKPILVIEGVEKPGNLGTILRTAEGAGFHTVLVADPKLDLFNPNVIRASTGALFTLEVYLGEIKLIYEILKKNQYRTLAVTPEATKHYYNADLKGKIALVFGSEQYGLSTYARNNSDEYVSLPMFGESDSLNLAMSAGIVMYEVIRQVSVL
;
A
#
# COMPACT_ATOMS: atom_id res chain seq x y z
N MET A 1 2.35 17.08 4.16
CA MET A 1 2.51 16.43 2.84
C MET A 1 1.88 15.06 2.94
N LYS A 2 1.19 14.58 1.90
CA LYS A 2 0.31 13.42 2.00
C LYS A 2 1.08 12.12 1.67
N PRO A 3 0.94 11.05 2.46
CA PRO A 3 1.55 9.76 2.15
C PRO A 3 0.93 9.17 0.88
N ILE A 4 1.70 8.35 0.16
CA ILE A 4 1.26 7.63 -1.05
C ILE A 4 1.10 6.16 -0.72
N LEU A 5 0.10 5.52 -1.33
CA LEU A 5 -0.06 4.08 -1.31
C LEU A 5 0.36 3.48 -2.66
N VAL A 6 1.17 2.43 -2.63
CA VAL A 6 1.56 1.64 -3.81
C VAL A 6 1.08 0.21 -3.61
N ILE A 7 0.28 -0.29 -4.54
CA ILE A 7 -0.22 -1.65 -4.54
C ILE A 7 0.29 -2.37 -5.79
N GLU A 8 1.20 -3.31 -5.61
CA GLU A 8 1.81 -4.08 -6.70
C GLU A 8 1.06 -5.39 -6.94
N GLY A 9 0.75 -5.66 -8.20
CA GLY A 9 0.32 -6.98 -8.65
C GLY A 9 -1.03 -7.43 -8.10
N VAL A 10 -1.89 -6.52 -7.65
CA VAL A 10 -3.18 -6.90 -7.05
C VAL A 10 -4.03 -7.74 -8.00
N GLU A 11 -4.54 -8.86 -7.48
CA GLU A 11 -5.27 -9.86 -8.26
C GLU A 11 -6.76 -9.84 -7.97
N LYS A 12 -7.16 -9.54 -6.73
CA LYS A 12 -8.55 -9.64 -6.28
C LYS A 12 -9.24 -8.26 -6.30
N PRO A 13 -10.29 -8.07 -7.12
CA PRO A 13 -11.06 -6.83 -7.18
C PRO A 13 -11.57 -6.34 -5.81
N GLY A 14 -12.00 -7.29 -4.96
CA GLY A 14 -12.49 -6.97 -3.62
C GLY A 14 -11.42 -6.38 -2.70
N ASN A 15 -10.17 -6.85 -2.80
CA ASN A 15 -9.06 -6.30 -2.03
C ASN A 15 -8.73 -4.89 -2.51
N LEU A 16 -8.56 -4.67 -3.83
CA LEU A 16 -8.30 -3.33 -4.35
C LEU A 16 -9.40 -2.34 -3.94
N GLY A 17 -10.68 -2.69 -4.12
CA GLY A 17 -11.76 -1.79 -3.74
C GLY A 17 -11.76 -1.48 -2.24
N THR A 18 -11.57 -2.48 -1.38
CA THR A 18 -11.49 -2.28 0.08
C THR A 18 -10.30 -1.39 0.47
N ILE A 19 -9.16 -1.56 -0.19
CA ILE A 19 -7.97 -0.73 0.02
C ILE A 19 -8.24 0.72 -0.38
N LEU A 20 -8.85 0.96 -1.55
CA LEU A 20 -9.22 2.30 -2.00
C LEU A 20 -10.17 2.99 -1.01
N ARG A 21 -11.21 2.29 -0.56
CA ARG A 21 -12.13 2.81 0.47
C ARG A 21 -11.39 3.16 1.76
N THR A 22 -10.46 2.30 2.18
CA THR A 22 -9.70 2.51 3.41
C THR A 22 -8.71 3.67 3.27
N ALA A 23 -8.07 3.80 2.11
CA ALA A 23 -7.15 4.89 1.79
C ALA A 23 -7.87 6.25 1.86
N GLU A 24 -9.05 6.35 1.25
CA GLU A 24 -9.88 7.56 1.30
C GLU A 24 -10.25 7.94 2.75
N GLY A 25 -10.76 7.00 3.53
CA GLY A 25 -11.09 7.24 4.94
C GLY A 25 -9.86 7.53 5.82
N ALA A 26 -8.69 7.01 5.44
CA ALA A 26 -7.41 7.26 6.11
C ALA A 26 -6.77 8.60 5.72
N GLY A 27 -7.36 9.37 4.80
CA GLY A 27 -6.81 10.62 4.31
C GLY A 27 -5.63 10.46 3.34
N PHE A 28 -5.44 9.27 2.77
CA PHE A 28 -4.58 9.07 1.60
C PHE A 28 -5.33 9.60 0.38
N HIS A 29 -4.62 10.31 -0.50
CA HIS A 29 -5.23 10.94 -1.68
C HIS A 29 -4.75 10.32 -2.99
N THR A 30 -3.54 9.74 -2.99
CA THR A 30 -2.92 9.19 -4.19
C THR A 30 -2.65 7.69 -3.97
N VAL A 31 -3.13 6.87 -4.91
CA VAL A 31 -2.89 5.42 -4.93
C VAL A 31 -2.28 5.04 -6.28
N LEU A 32 -1.09 4.46 -6.25
CA LEU A 32 -0.39 3.95 -7.42
C LEU A 32 -0.59 2.43 -7.47
N VAL A 33 -1.27 1.94 -8.50
CA VAL A 33 -1.47 0.50 -8.69
C VAL A 33 -0.47 0.02 -9.74
N ALA A 34 0.55 -0.69 -9.26
CA ALA A 34 1.62 -1.22 -10.08
C ALA A 34 1.25 -2.58 -10.67
N ASP A 35 1.45 -2.76 -11.98
CA ASP A 35 1.32 -4.04 -12.67
C ASP A 35 0.05 -4.87 -12.32
N PRO A 36 -1.17 -4.25 -12.30
CA PRO A 36 -2.38 -4.92 -11.84
C PRO A 36 -2.71 -6.15 -12.68
N LYS A 37 -3.23 -7.20 -12.04
CA LYS A 37 -3.75 -8.41 -12.70
C LYS A 37 -5.27 -8.38 -12.89
N LEU A 38 -5.85 -7.19 -12.74
CA LEU A 38 -7.28 -6.92 -12.84
C LEU A 38 -7.52 -5.59 -13.55
N ASP A 39 -8.77 -5.39 -13.99
CA ASP A 39 -9.23 -4.09 -14.48
C ASP A 39 -9.65 -3.19 -13.29
N LEU A 40 -9.10 -1.98 -13.24
CA LEU A 40 -9.41 -0.98 -12.22
C LEU A 40 -10.91 -0.64 -12.18
N PHE A 41 -11.57 -0.64 -13.34
CA PHE A 41 -13.00 -0.32 -13.48
C PHE A 41 -13.89 -1.56 -13.39
N ASN A 42 -13.35 -2.70 -12.95
CA ASN A 42 -14.15 -3.89 -12.68
C ASN A 42 -15.29 -3.54 -11.69
N PRO A 43 -16.54 -3.94 -11.95
CA PRO A 43 -17.68 -3.63 -11.08
C PRO A 43 -17.50 -4.04 -9.62
N ASN A 44 -16.71 -5.08 -9.36
CA ASN A 44 -16.40 -5.52 -8.00
C ASN A 44 -15.41 -4.57 -7.29
N VAL A 45 -14.47 -3.94 -8.00
CA VAL A 45 -13.62 -2.87 -7.44
C VAL A 45 -14.48 -1.67 -7.07
N ILE A 46 -15.31 -1.22 -8.02
CA ILE A 46 -16.21 -0.07 -7.82
C ILE A 46 -17.12 -0.30 -6.62
N ARG A 47 -17.79 -1.46 -6.56
CA ARG A 47 -18.70 -1.82 -5.46
C ARG A 47 -17.97 -1.89 -4.12
N ALA A 48 -16.80 -2.54 -4.05
CA ALA A 48 -16.05 -2.68 -2.81
C ALA A 48 -15.45 -1.34 -2.33
N SER A 49 -15.09 -0.45 -3.26
CA SER A 49 -14.60 0.90 -2.95
C SER A 49 -15.67 1.86 -2.44
N THR A 50 -16.96 1.51 -2.60
CA THR A 50 -18.10 2.38 -2.27
C THR A 50 -17.98 3.79 -2.85
N GLY A 51 -17.42 3.93 -4.06
CA GLY A 51 -17.23 5.20 -4.75
C GLY A 51 -15.88 5.89 -4.53
N ALA A 52 -15.06 5.41 -3.58
CA ALA A 52 -13.74 6.00 -3.29
C ALA A 52 -12.78 6.00 -4.49
N LEU A 53 -12.96 5.06 -5.43
CA LEU A 53 -12.22 5.05 -6.70
C LEU A 53 -12.33 6.38 -7.47
N PHE A 54 -13.46 7.09 -7.35
CA PHE A 54 -13.72 8.32 -8.08
C PHE A 54 -13.31 9.59 -7.32
N THR A 55 -12.96 9.48 -6.04
CA THR A 55 -12.52 10.61 -5.20
C THR A 55 -11.00 10.60 -4.98
N LEU A 56 -10.36 9.44 -5.15
CA LEU A 56 -8.91 9.27 -5.09
C LEU A 56 -8.24 9.54 -6.44
N GLU A 57 -7.00 10.01 -6.38
CA GLU A 57 -6.10 10.04 -7.53
C GLU A 57 -5.47 8.66 -7.70
N VAL A 58 -6.10 7.81 -8.52
CA VAL A 58 -5.61 6.45 -8.78
C VAL A 58 -4.88 6.41 -10.13
N TYR A 59 -3.61 6.00 -10.10
CA TYR A 59 -2.78 5.87 -11.31
C TYR A 59 -2.32 4.43 -11.49
N LEU A 60 -2.34 3.96 -12.74
CA LEU A 60 -1.77 2.67 -13.13
C LEU A 60 -0.36 2.87 -13.71
N GLY A 61 0.55 1.94 -13.47
CA GLY A 61 1.88 1.98 -14.08
C GLY A 61 2.68 0.71 -13.82
N GLU A 62 3.85 0.63 -14.46
CA GLU A 62 4.82 -0.42 -14.15
C GLU A 62 5.57 -0.09 -12.84
N ILE A 63 5.90 -1.11 -12.04
CA ILE A 63 6.58 -0.92 -10.75
C ILE A 63 7.87 -0.09 -10.87
N LYS A 64 8.64 -0.28 -11.96
CA LYS A 64 9.90 0.44 -12.20
C LYS A 64 9.69 1.93 -12.35
N LEU A 65 8.74 2.33 -13.20
CA LEU A 65 8.43 3.73 -13.44
C LEU A 65 7.88 4.40 -12.18
N ILE A 66 7.04 3.68 -11.41
CA ILE A 66 6.53 4.17 -10.13
C ILE A 66 7.68 4.48 -9.16
N TYR A 67 8.65 3.59 -8.99
CA TYR A 67 9.81 3.83 -8.12
C TYR A 67 10.68 4.99 -8.62
N GLU A 68 10.89 5.11 -9.93
CA GLU A 68 11.61 6.25 -10.50
C GLU A 68 10.93 7.59 -10.17
N ILE A 69 9.60 7.65 -10.31
CA ILE A 69 8.81 8.83 -9.96
C ILE A 69 8.90 9.13 -8.45
N LEU A 70 8.74 8.11 -7.60
CA LEU A 70 8.82 8.27 -6.14
C LEU A 70 10.19 8.80 -5.72
N LYS A 71 11.27 8.22 -6.26
CA LYS A 71 12.65 8.64 -6.01
C LYS A 71 12.89 10.08 -6.47
N LYS A 72 12.47 10.42 -7.69
CA LYS A 72 12.59 11.79 -8.24
C LYS A 72 11.87 12.83 -7.37
N ASN A 73 10.76 12.45 -6.74
CA ASN A 73 9.97 13.32 -5.86
C ASN A 73 10.36 13.22 -4.37
N GLN A 74 11.43 12.48 -4.05
CA GLN A 74 11.98 12.30 -2.71
C GLN A 74 10.98 11.66 -1.74
N TYR A 75 10.22 10.68 -2.20
CA TYR A 75 9.44 9.81 -1.32
C TYR A 75 10.34 8.68 -0.80
N ARG A 76 10.31 8.46 0.51
CA ARG A 76 10.89 7.27 1.14
C ARG A 76 9.90 6.11 1.00
N THR A 77 10.35 5.01 0.43
CA THR A 77 9.54 3.81 0.20
C THR A 77 9.64 2.85 1.39
N LEU A 78 8.49 2.41 1.91
CA LEU A 78 8.41 1.41 2.97
C LEU A 78 7.65 0.19 2.43
N ALA A 79 8.39 -0.87 2.16
CA ALA A 79 7.86 -2.15 1.73
C ALA A 79 7.28 -2.90 2.93
N VAL A 80 5.99 -3.22 2.86
CA VAL A 80 5.31 -4.03 3.89
C VAL A 80 5.38 -5.49 3.48
N THR A 81 6.14 -6.30 4.23
CA THR A 81 6.42 -7.69 3.88
C THR A 81 6.63 -8.55 5.13
N PRO A 82 6.18 -9.82 5.16
CA PRO A 82 6.34 -10.70 6.33
C PRO A 82 7.79 -10.94 6.74
N GLU A 83 8.73 -10.90 5.80
CA GLU A 83 10.15 -11.18 6.01
C GLU A 83 10.89 -10.03 6.71
N ALA A 84 10.25 -8.87 6.87
CA ALA A 84 10.87 -7.71 7.51
C ALA A 84 11.02 -7.94 9.02
N THR A 85 12.21 -7.65 9.54
CA THR A 85 12.51 -7.78 10.97
C THR A 85 11.97 -6.62 11.81
N LYS A 86 11.75 -5.45 11.19
CA LYS A 86 11.23 -4.26 11.86
C LYS A 86 9.71 -4.23 11.78
N HIS A 87 9.03 -4.18 12.92
CA HIS A 87 7.59 -4.02 12.92
C HIS A 87 7.16 -2.62 12.48
N TYR A 88 6.02 -2.51 11.80
CA TYR A 88 5.51 -1.26 11.22
C TYR A 88 5.37 -0.13 12.24
N TYR A 89 4.95 -0.42 13.48
CA TYR A 89 4.79 0.58 14.55
C TYR A 89 6.13 1.06 15.15
N ASN A 90 7.24 0.40 14.84
CA ASN A 90 8.60 0.84 15.22
C ASN A 90 9.27 1.65 14.10
N ALA A 91 8.64 1.75 12.93
CA ALA A 91 9.13 2.57 11.82
C ALA A 91 8.69 4.03 11.96
N ASP A 92 9.52 4.93 11.43
CA ASP A 92 9.15 6.33 11.31
C ASP A 92 8.26 6.48 10.07
N LEU A 93 6.96 6.63 10.29
CA LEU A 93 5.97 6.75 9.23
C LEU A 93 5.58 8.21 8.96
N LYS A 94 6.41 9.17 9.38
CA LYS A 94 6.17 10.60 9.19
C LYS A 94 6.81 11.10 7.88
N GLY A 95 6.31 12.24 7.40
CA GLY A 95 6.89 12.94 6.25
C GLY A 95 6.46 12.37 4.89
N LYS A 96 7.35 12.47 3.89
CA LYS A 96 7.11 11.99 2.53
C LYS A 96 7.38 10.49 2.45
N ILE A 97 6.35 9.69 2.68
CA ILE A 97 6.44 8.23 2.59
C ILE A 97 5.54 7.66 1.48
N ALA A 98 5.98 6.55 0.91
CA ALA A 98 5.19 5.70 0.05
C ALA A 98 5.15 4.29 0.66
N LEU A 99 3.96 3.84 1.06
CA LEU A 99 3.77 2.47 1.55
C LEU A 99 3.62 1.53 0.36
N VAL A 100 4.43 0.48 0.28
CA VAL A 100 4.42 -0.47 -0.83
C VAL A 100 3.94 -1.83 -0.35
N PHE A 101 2.85 -2.31 -0.94
CA PHE A 101 2.30 -3.64 -0.68
C PHE A 101 2.39 -4.49 -1.94
N GLY A 102 2.78 -5.75 -1.77
CA GLY A 102 2.84 -6.73 -2.84
C GLY A 102 1.53 -7.47 -3.06
N SER A 103 1.54 -8.41 -4.01
CA SER A 103 0.37 -9.23 -4.32
C SER A 103 0.12 -10.26 -3.22
N GLU A 104 -1.12 -10.75 -3.14
CA GLU A 104 -1.54 -11.74 -2.16
C GLU A 104 -0.78 -13.07 -2.30
N GLN A 105 -0.45 -13.46 -3.53
CA GLN A 105 0.16 -14.76 -3.81
C GLN A 105 1.68 -14.73 -3.78
N TYR A 106 2.30 -13.66 -4.28
CA TYR A 106 3.75 -13.61 -4.51
C TYR A 106 4.46 -12.60 -3.59
N GLY A 107 3.70 -11.77 -2.87
CA GLY A 107 4.24 -10.64 -2.14
C GLY A 107 4.85 -9.60 -3.08
N LEU A 108 5.90 -8.93 -2.61
CA LEU A 108 6.62 -7.92 -3.39
C LEU A 108 7.46 -8.57 -4.49
N SER A 109 7.52 -7.95 -5.66
CA SER A 109 8.44 -8.39 -6.70
C SER A 109 9.91 -8.24 -6.27
N THR A 110 10.80 -8.97 -6.93
CA THR A 110 12.26 -8.81 -6.74
C THR A 110 12.71 -7.36 -6.94
N TYR A 111 12.06 -6.61 -7.84
CA TYR A 111 12.39 -5.22 -8.06
C TYR A 111 12.02 -4.36 -6.84
N ALA A 112 10.78 -4.47 -6.34
CA ALA A 112 10.34 -3.74 -5.15
C ALA A 112 11.18 -4.12 -3.91
N ARG A 113 11.52 -5.40 -3.75
CA ARG A 113 12.38 -5.93 -2.68
C ARG A 113 13.84 -5.46 -2.72
N ASN A 114 14.33 -5.01 -3.86
CA ASN A 114 15.71 -4.55 -4.00
C ASN A 114 15.84 -3.03 -4.04
N ASN A 115 14.73 -2.31 -4.22
CA ASN A 115 14.72 -0.86 -4.43
C ASN A 115 13.93 -0.09 -3.35
N SER A 116 13.30 -0.78 -2.39
CA SER A 116 12.66 -0.10 -1.25
C SER A 116 13.70 0.38 -0.24
N ASP A 117 13.47 1.57 0.33
CA ASP A 117 14.37 2.18 1.30
C ASP A 117 14.30 1.48 2.67
N GLU A 118 13.11 1.00 3.05
CA GLU A 118 12.87 0.33 4.33
C GLU A 118 11.87 -0.83 4.17
N TYR A 119 11.99 -1.84 5.02
CA TYR A 119 11.10 -2.99 5.08
C TYR A 119 10.46 -3.06 6.45
N VAL A 120 9.14 -3.23 6.49
CA VAL A 120 8.38 -3.35 7.74
C VAL A 120 7.42 -4.53 7.69
N SER A 121 7.16 -5.15 8.85
CA SER A 121 6.24 -6.28 8.99
C SER A 121 5.11 -5.98 9.96
N LEU A 122 3.99 -6.69 9.80
CA LEU A 122 2.99 -6.86 10.85
C LEU A 122 3.39 -8.10 11.66
N PRO A 123 3.52 -8.00 13.00
CA PRO A 123 3.79 -9.19 13.80
C PRO A 123 2.60 -10.15 13.74
N MET A 124 2.89 -11.43 13.51
CA MET A 124 1.93 -12.52 13.53
C MET A 124 2.17 -13.36 14.78
N PHE A 125 1.11 -13.64 15.54
CA PHE A 125 1.18 -14.40 16.79
C PHE A 125 0.49 -15.77 16.71
N GLY A 126 -0.12 -16.09 15.57
CA GLY A 126 -0.77 -17.37 15.29
C GLY A 126 0.01 -18.20 14.27
N GLU A 127 -0.64 -19.22 13.72
CA GLU A 127 -0.05 -20.12 12.72
C GLU A 127 0.05 -19.50 11.31
N SER A 128 -0.64 -18.38 11.07
CA SER A 128 -0.62 -17.73 9.77
C SER A 128 0.57 -16.79 9.64
N ASP A 129 1.25 -16.86 8.49
CA ASP A 129 2.42 -16.03 8.19
C ASP A 129 2.07 -14.60 7.75
N SER A 130 0.79 -14.30 7.44
CA SER A 130 0.36 -12.97 7.00
C SER A 130 -1.14 -12.73 7.15
N LEU A 131 -1.54 -11.46 7.07
CA LEU A 131 -2.94 -11.05 6.97
C LEU A 131 -3.36 -10.84 5.52
N ASN A 132 -4.68 -10.83 5.28
CA ASN A 132 -5.24 -10.35 4.03
C ASN A 132 -4.67 -8.98 3.64
N LEU A 133 -4.33 -8.79 2.35
CA LEU A 133 -3.73 -7.57 1.81
C LEU A 133 -4.45 -6.28 2.20
N ALA A 134 -5.79 -6.25 2.11
CA ALA A 134 -6.56 -5.06 2.47
C ALA A 134 -6.51 -4.76 3.97
N MET A 135 -6.49 -5.79 4.82
CA MET A 135 -6.34 -5.64 6.27
C MET A 135 -4.96 -5.11 6.65
N SER A 136 -3.91 -5.69 6.07
CA SER A 136 -2.52 -5.22 6.26
C SER A 136 -2.38 -3.75 5.84
N ALA A 137 -2.92 -3.38 4.68
CA ALA A 137 -2.90 -2.00 4.21
C ALA A 137 -3.64 -1.06 5.18
N GLY A 138 -4.83 -1.43 5.64
CA GLY A 138 -5.60 -0.64 6.59
C GLY A 138 -4.87 -0.40 7.91
N ILE A 139 -4.31 -1.46 8.51
CA ILE A 139 -3.56 -1.37 9.77
C ILE A 139 -2.40 -0.38 9.66
N VAL A 140 -1.57 -0.53 8.61
CA VAL A 140 -0.39 0.32 8.45
C VAL A 140 -0.78 1.75 8.08
N MET A 141 -1.81 1.96 7.25
CA MET A 141 -2.31 3.31 6.93
C MET A 141 -2.80 4.06 8.18
N TYR A 142 -3.54 3.40 9.07
CA TYR A 142 -4.00 4.05 10.31
C TYR A 142 -2.87 4.27 11.32
N GLU A 143 -1.80 3.47 11.28
CA GLU A 143 -0.58 3.78 12.04
C GLU A 143 0.13 5.03 11.51
N VAL A 144 0.16 5.25 10.19
CA VAL A 144 0.63 6.53 9.63
C VAL A 144 -0.17 7.68 10.25
N ILE A 145 -1.51 7.57 10.25
CA ILE A 145 -2.40 8.59 10.84
C ILE A 145 -2.06 8.80 12.32
N ARG A 146 -1.88 7.73 13.09
CA ARG A 146 -1.55 7.80 14.52
C ARG A 146 -0.21 8.52 14.75
N GLN A 147 0.78 8.32 13.89
CA GLN A 147 2.09 8.97 14.02
C GLN A 147 2.10 10.43 13.56
N VAL A 148 1.29 10.80 12.57
CA VAL A 148 1.23 12.18 12.04
C VAL A 148 0.20 13.07 12.74
N SER A 149 -0.85 12.47 13.31
CA SER A 149 -1.85 13.18 14.11
C SER A 149 -1.24 13.48 15.47
N VAL A 150 -0.96 14.76 15.72
CA VAL A 150 -0.78 15.25 17.09
C VAL A 150 -2.18 15.25 17.70
N LEU A 151 -2.45 14.33 18.64
CA LEU A 151 -3.44 14.60 19.68
C LEU A 151 -2.91 15.71 20.58
#